data_AF-A0A1V5HE63-F1
#
_entry.id   AF-A0A1V5HE63-F1
#
_cell.length_a   1.000
_cell.length_b   1.000
_cell.length_c   1.000
_cell.angle_alpha   90.00
_cell.angle_beta   90.00
_cell.angle_gamma   90.00
#
_symmetry.space_group_name_H-M   'P 1'
#
loop_
_entity.id
_entity.type
_entity.pdbx_description
1 polymer ?
#
loop_
_entity_poly.entity_id
_entity_poly.type
_entity_poly.pdbx_seq_one_letter_code
_entity_poly.pdbx_strand_id
1 'polypeptide(L)'
;MKFEIPHPLKVEHEELHESLRRATKENGELGEAARAVAGLLHPHFIKEEEYALPPLGLLRDLAGGRVTPDMKDVLGLTDRLKAELSQMLAEHKSIVAALERLSEAAKKAGKMEYAEFAEALMLHAKTEEEVLYPASILIGEYVREKLGLR
;
A
#
# COMPACT_ATOMS: atom_id res chain seq x y z
N MET A 1 13.34 -17.54 3.22
CA MET A 1 13.55 -16.80 1.94
C MET A 1 13.34 -15.30 2.18
N LYS A 2 13.92 -14.39 1.37
CA LYS A 2 13.52 -12.96 1.39
C LYS A 2 12.45 -12.75 0.32
N PHE A 3 11.30 -12.20 0.71
CA PHE A 3 10.23 -11.82 -0.21
C PHE A 3 10.41 -10.36 -0.57
N GLU A 4 10.52 -10.07 -1.86
CA GLU A 4 10.74 -8.70 -2.34
C GLU A 4 9.45 -8.16 -2.95
N ILE A 5 9.17 -6.90 -2.64
CA ILE A 5 8.07 -6.16 -3.25
C ILE A 5 8.32 -6.11 -4.77
N PRO A 6 7.33 -6.48 -5.61
CA PRO A 6 7.45 -6.33 -7.05
C PRO A 6 7.93 -4.93 -7.44
N HIS A 7 8.97 -4.85 -8.27
CA HIS A 7 9.62 -3.57 -8.61
C HIS A 7 8.65 -2.46 -9.08
N PRO A 8 7.61 -2.73 -9.89
CA PRO A 8 6.64 -1.68 -10.26
C PRO A 8 5.95 -1.03 -9.06
N LEU A 9 5.56 -1.81 -8.05
CA LEU A 9 4.89 -1.30 -6.85
C LEU A 9 5.86 -0.49 -5.98
N LYS A 10 7.12 -0.93 -5.91
CA LYS A 10 8.15 -0.19 -5.19
C LYS A 10 8.42 1.19 -5.80
N VAL A 11 8.50 1.27 -7.13
CA VAL A 11 8.68 2.55 -7.84
C VAL A 11 7.47 3.46 -7.62
N GLU A 12 6.25 2.93 -7.72
CA GLU A 12 5.03 3.69 -7.45
C GLU A 12 5.03 4.27 -6.03
N HIS A 13 5.32 3.46 -5.00
CA HIS A 13 5.41 3.93 -3.60
C HIS A 13 6.47 5.03 -3.41
N GLU A 14 7.65 4.91 -4.02
CA GLU A 14 8.69 5.93 -3.99
C GLU A 14 8.23 7.25 -4.65
N GLU A 15 7.51 7.18 -5.77
CA GLU A 15 6.96 8.35 -6.47
C GLU A 15 5.84 9.04 -5.69
N LEU A 16 4.96 8.27 -5.04
CA LEU A 16 3.91 8.78 -4.16
C LEU A 16 4.51 9.51 -2.95
N HIS A 17 5.56 8.93 -2.36
CA HIS A 17 6.29 9.55 -1.26
C HIS A 17 6.94 10.87 -1.65
N GLU A 18 7.64 10.94 -2.79
CA GLU A 18 8.28 12.20 -3.21
C GLU A 18 7.24 13.28 -3.56
N SER A 19 6.12 12.90 -4.18
CA SER A 19 5.02 13.83 -4.48
C SER A 19 4.42 14.42 -3.22
N LEU A 20 4.14 13.58 -2.21
CA LEU A 20 3.68 14.05 -0.91
C LEU A 20 4.72 14.94 -0.23
N ARG A 21 6.01 14.57 -0.28
CA ARG A 21 7.10 15.35 0.30
C ARG A 21 7.17 16.75 -0.30
N ARG A 22 6.96 16.90 -1.61
CA ARG A 22 6.84 18.23 -2.26
C ARG A 22 5.63 19.00 -1.73
N ALA A 23 4.46 18.37 -1.67
CA ALA A 23 3.24 18.99 -1.13
C ALA A 23 3.42 19.50 0.31
N THR A 24 4.13 18.75 1.17
CA THR A 24 4.39 19.18 2.56
C THR A 24 5.22 20.46 2.71
N LYS A 25 5.93 20.87 1.65
CA LYS A 25 6.75 22.09 1.62
C LYS A 25 5.98 23.32 1.14
N GLU A 26 4.76 23.14 0.65
CA GLU A 26 3.88 24.27 0.32
C GLU A 26 3.47 25.02 1.59
N ASN A 27 3.05 26.26 1.41
CA ASN A 27 2.62 27.14 2.50
C ASN A 27 1.09 27.10 2.68
N GLY A 28 0.63 27.57 3.84
CA GLY A 28 -0.80 27.70 4.15
C GLY A 28 -1.54 26.37 4.24
N GLU A 29 -2.85 26.42 4.00
CA GLU A 29 -3.78 25.28 4.15
C GLU A 29 -3.35 24.04 3.35
N LEU A 30 -2.80 24.24 2.15
CA LEU A 30 -2.29 23.14 1.29
C LEU A 30 -1.17 22.36 1.97
N GLY A 31 -0.15 23.07 2.47
CA GLY A 31 0.97 22.43 3.17
C GLY A 31 0.55 21.77 4.48
N GLU A 32 -0.38 22.38 5.21
CA GLU A 32 -0.93 21.80 6.45
C GLU A 32 -1.70 20.50 6.17
N ALA A 33 -2.55 20.49 5.14
CA ALA A 33 -3.27 19.29 4.71
C ALA A 33 -2.30 18.18 4.26
N ALA A 34 -1.25 18.53 3.50
CA ALA A 34 -0.24 17.58 3.06
C ALA A 34 0.54 16.95 4.24
N ARG A 35 0.89 17.76 5.26
CA ARG A 35 1.55 17.25 6.48
C ARG A 35 0.63 16.32 7.28
N ALA A 36 -0.67 16.62 7.33
CA ALA A 36 -1.65 15.74 7.95
C ALA A 36 -1.74 14.38 7.23
N VAL A 37 -1.76 14.38 5.89
CA VAL A 37 -1.68 13.16 5.08
C VAL A 37 -0.39 12.39 5.38
N ALA A 38 0.77 13.06 5.39
CA ALA A 38 2.07 12.41 5.65
C ALA A 38 2.14 11.73 7.03
N GLY A 39 1.55 12.36 8.05
CA GLY A 39 1.49 11.78 9.40
C GLY A 39 0.68 10.49 9.50
N LEU A 40 -0.29 10.29 8.60
CA LEU A 40 -1.10 9.07 8.52
C LEU A 40 -0.51 8.04 7.55
N LEU A 41 -0.04 8.50 6.39
CA LEU A 41 0.39 7.64 5.29
C LEU A 41 1.74 6.97 5.56
N HIS A 42 2.71 7.69 6.14
CA HIS A 42 4.04 7.12 6.36
C HIS A 42 4.03 5.86 7.27
N PRO A 43 3.40 5.87 8.47
CA PRO A 43 3.33 4.65 9.27
C PRO A 43 2.49 3.55 8.60
N HIS A 44 1.57 3.89 7.70
CA HIS A 44 0.82 2.93 6.93
C HIS A 44 1.71 2.22 5.89
N PHE A 45 2.44 2.97 5.07
CA PHE A 45 3.36 2.41 4.07
C PHE A 45 4.42 1.49 4.69
N ILE A 46 4.92 1.81 5.89
CA ILE A 46 5.84 0.93 6.61
C ILE A 46 5.25 -0.47 6.80
N LYS A 47 3.96 -0.58 7.15
CA LYS A 47 3.29 -1.88 7.32
C LYS A 47 3.12 -2.59 5.99
N GLU A 48 2.79 -1.84 4.95
CA GLU A 48 2.65 -2.39 3.61
C GLU A 48 3.95 -2.99 3.10
N GLU A 49 5.05 -2.26 3.25
CA GLU A 49 6.38 -2.72 2.90
C GLU A 49 6.88 -3.85 3.81
N GLU A 50 6.47 -3.87 5.07
CA GLU A 50 6.87 -4.90 6.04
C GLU A 50 6.18 -6.25 5.76
N TYR A 51 4.89 -6.24 5.44
CA TYR A 51 4.13 -7.50 5.35
C TYR A 51 3.05 -7.58 4.26
N ALA A 52 2.49 -6.46 3.77
CA ALA A 52 1.36 -6.55 2.84
C ALA A 52 1.79 -6.79 1.39
N LEU A 53 2.83 -6.10 0.92
CA LEU A 53 3.30 -6.13 -0.46
C LEU A 53 4.39 -7.19 -0.75
N PRO A 54 5.30 -7.55 0.17
CA PRO A 54 6.32 -8.56 -0.09
C PRO A 54 5.79 -9.91 -0.61
N PRO A 55 4.65 -10.45 -0.12
CA PRO A 55 4.10 -11.71 -0.64
C PRO A 55 3.85 -11.71 -2.15
N LEU A 56 3.51 -10.56 -2.74
CA LEU A 56 3.26 -10.40 -4.17
C LEU A 56 4.48 -10.75 -5.04
N GLY A 57 5.69 -10.72 -4.46
CA GLY A 57 6.93 -11.17 -5.12
C GLY A 57 6.87 -12.63 -5.59
N LEU A 58 6.02 -13.46 -4.98
CA LEU A 58 5.85 -14.87 -5.36
C LEU A 58 4.92 -15.10 -6.56
N LEU A 59 4.14 -14.08 -6.99
CA LEU A 59 3.09 -14.27 -8.00
C LEU A 59 3.59 -14.95 -9.28
N ARG A 60 4.76 -14.56 -9.79
CA ARG A 60 5.32 -15.14 -11.03
C ARG A 60 5.70 -16.61 -10.89
N ASP A 61 6.28 -16.99 -9.76
CA ASP A 61 6.69 -18.38 -9.51
C ASP A 61 5.48 -19.27 -9.30
N LEU A 62 4.53 -18.83 -8.47
CA LEU A 62 3.30 -19.57 -8.18
C LEU A 62 2.43 -19.73 -9.42
N ALA A 63 2.29 -18.68 -10.24
CA ALA A 63 1.58 -18.76 -11.52
C ALA A 63 2.24 -19.74 -12.51
N GLY A 64 3.56 -19.91 -12.41
CA GLY A 64 4.33 -20.91 -13.16
C GLY A 64 4.31 -22.31 -12.57
N GLY A 65 3.57 -22.55 -11.48
CA GLY A 65 3.52 -23.84 -10.78
C GLY A 65 4.79 -24.17 -9.97
N ARG A 66 5.68 -23.19 -9.75
CA ARG A 66 6.87 -23.37 -8.92
C ARG A 66 6.52 -23.12 -7.46
N VAL A 67 6.58 -24.16 -6.66
CA VAL A 67 6.40 -24.11 -5.21
C VAL A 67 7.57 -24.82 -4.55
N THR A 68 8.22 -24.16 -3.60
CA THR A 68 9.35 -24.71 -2.84
C THR A 68 9.06 -24.69 -1.35
N PRO A 69 9.62 -25.62 -0.55
CA PRO A 69 9.32 -25.71 0.89
C PRO A 69 9.63 -24.45 1.71
N ASP A 70 10.60 -23.63 1.27
CA ASP A 70 10.99 -22.36 1.91
C ASP A 70 9.98 -21.23 1.69
N MET A 71 9.07 -21.36 0.71
CA MET A 71 7.96 -20.42 0.54
C MET A 71 7.01 -20.40 1.74
N LYS A 72 7.03 -21.43 2.61
CA LYS A 72 6.25 -21.45 3.87
C LYS A 72 6.53 -20.24 4.76
N ASP A 73 7.71 -19.63 4.64
CA ASP A 73 8.08 -18.45 5.44
C ASP A 73 7.17 -17.24 5.11
N VAL A 74 6.54 -17.21 3.93
CA VAL A 74 5.61 -16.12 3.53
C VAL A 74 4.35 -16.11 4.38
N LEU A 75 3.99 -17.25 4.97
CA LEU A 75 2.77 -17.41 5.76
C LEU A 75 2.74 -16.47 6.96
N GLY A 76 3.90 -16.18 7.57
CA GLY A 76 3.98 -15.20 8.65
C GLY A 76 3.54 -13.80 8.23
N LEU A 77 3.85 -13.40 6.99
CA LEU A 77 3.45 -12.10 6.44
C LEU A 77 1.96 -12.08 6.08
N THR A 78 1.49 -13.12 5.39
CA THR A 78 0.09 -13.19 4.93
C THR A 78 -0.89 -13.39 6.08
N ASP A 79 -0.50 -14.14 7.12
CA ASP A 79 -1.32 -14.30 8.34
C ASP A 79 -1.43 -12.99 9.11
N ARG A 80 -0.32 -12.25 9.22
CA ARG A 80 -0.34 -10.92 9.83
C ARG A 80 -1.21 -9.95 9.04
N LEU A 81 -1.08 -9.92 7.71
CA LEU A 81 -1.95 -9.12 6.85
C LEU A 81 -3.43 -9.47 7.07
N LYS A 82 -3.78 -10.76 7.10
CA LYS A 82 -5.16 -11.22 7.31
C LYS A 82 -5.70 -10.83 8.69
N ALA A 83 -4.87 -10.92 9.74
CA ALA A 83 -5.24 -10.54 11.10
C ALA A 83 -5.39 -9.02 11.28
N GLU A 84 -4.54 -8.23 10.62
CA GLU A 84 -4.52 -6.77 10.70
C GLU A 84 -5.37 -6.08 9.60
N LEU A 85 -5.99 -6.84 8.69
CA LEU A 85 -6.70 -6.30 7.52
C LEU A 85 -7.76 -5.26 7.91
N SER A 86 -8.55 -5.52 8.95
CA SER A 86 -9.58 -4.58 9.40
C SER A 86 -9.00 -3.23 9.86
N GLN A 87 -7.81 -3.26 10.46
CA GLN A 87 -7.07 -2.06 10.83
C GLN A 87 -6.50 -1.34 9.60
N MET A 88 -5.87 -2.07 8.67
CA MET A 88 -5.35 -1.49 7.41
C MET A 88 -6.45 -0.74 6.65
N LEU A 89 -7.64 -1.35 6.54
CA LEU A 89 -8.81 -0.72 5.91
C LEU A 89 -9.33 0.51 6.68
N ALA A 90 -9.24 0.51 8.01
CA ALA A 90 -9.61 1.68 8.82
C ALA A 90 -8.61 2.83 8.66
N GLU A 91 -7.33 2.51 8.48
CA GLU A 91 -6.27 3.47 8.18
C GLU A 91 -6.49 4.09 6.80
N HIS A 92 -6.79 3.30 5.77
CA HIS A 92 -7.19 3.80 4.45
C HIS A 92 -8.34 4.78 4.51
N LYS A 93 -9.41 4.50 5.26
CA LYS A 93 -10.52 5.46 5.43
C LYS A 93 -10.05 6.81 5.99
N SER A 94 -9.13 6.77 6.96
CA SER A 94 -8.60 7.98 7.58
C SER A 94 -7.69 8.75 6.61
N ILE A 95 -6.88 8.04 5.84
CA ILE A 95 -6.00 8.57 4.80
C ILE A 95 -6.83 9.21 3.68
N VAL A 96 -7.83 8.52 3.15
CA VAL A 96 -8.73 9.04 2.10
C VAL A 96 -9.41 10.33 2.55
N ALA A 97 -9.95 10.38 3.77
CA ALA A 97 -10.53 11.60 4.31
C ALA A 97 -9.52 12.76 4.44
N ALA A 98 -8.24 12.46 4.68
CA ALA A 98 -7.18 13.47 4.66
C ALA A 98 -6.81 13.91 3.24
N LEU A 99 -6.82 12.99 2.28
CA LEU A 99 -6.57 13.26 0.86
C LEU A 99 -7.67 14.10 0.21
N GLU A 100 -8.94 13.89 0.58
CA GLU A 100 -10.05 14.75 0.15
C GLU A 100 -9.80 16.21 0.56
N ARG A 101 -9.40 16.44 1.82
CA ARG A 101 -9.04 17.77 2.31
C ARG A 101 -7.82 18.36 1.60
N LEU A 102 -6.81 17.53 1.30
CA LEU A 102 -5.66 17.95 0.50
C LEU A 102 -6.08 18.40 -0.90
N SER A 103 -6.95 17.62 -1.56
CA SER A 103 -7.47 17.94 -2.89
C SER A 103 -8.24 19.26 -2.91
N GLU A 104 -9.11 19.49 -1.91
CA GLU A 104 -9.85 20.74 -1.76
C GLU A 104 -8.91 21.95 -1.55
N ALA A 105 -7.94 21.82 -0.65
CA ALA A 105 -6.96 22.88 -0.39
C ALA A 105 -6.09 23.18 -1.62
N ALA A 106 -5.70 22.15 -2.37
CA ALA A 106 -4.97 22.27 -3.62
C ALA A 106 -5.78 23.00 -4.70
N LYS A 107 -7.06 22.63 -4.87
CA LYS A 107 -7.98 23.30 -5.79
C LYS A 107 -8.16 24.79 -5.43
N LYS A 108 -8.35 25.10 -4.14
CA LYS A 108 -8.46 26.49 -3.65
C LYS A 108 -7.18 27.30 -3.86
N ALA A 109 -6.02 26.66 -3.74
CA ALA A 109 -4.72 27.28 -4.00
C ALA A 109 -4.36 27.39 -5.50
N GLY A 110 -5.21 26.88 -6.41
CA GLY A 110 -4.92 26.84 -7.85
C GLY A 110 -3.78 25.87 -8.23
N LYS A 111 -3.46 24.92 -7.35
CA LYS A 111 -2.36 23.96 -7.46
C LYS A 111 -2.88 22.59 -7.85
N MET A 112 -3.42 22.50 -9.06
CA MET A 112 -4.13 21.32 -9.55
C MET A 112 -3.27 20.04 -9.53
N GLU A 113 -1.95 20.16 -9.64
CA GLU A 113 -1.03 19.03 -9.57
C GLU A 113 -1.14 18.23 -8.25
N TYR A 114 -1.43 18.90 -7.13
CA TYR A 114 -1.61 18.23 -5.84
C TYR A 114 -3.03 17.69 -5.65
N ALA A 115 -4.01 18.25 -6.34
CA ALA A 115 -5.36 17.70 -6.36
C ALA A 115 -5.41 16.39 -7.14
N GLU A 116 -4.78 16.36 -8.32
CA GLU A 116 -4.62 15.16 -9.15
C GLU A 116 -3.80 14.08 -8.41
N PHE A 117 -2.72 14.47 -7.74
CA PHE A 117 -1.95 13.57 -6.88
C PHE A 117 -2.82 12.94 -5.77
N ALA A 118 -3.62 13.75 -5.07
CA ALA A 118 -4.49 13.24 -4.01
C ALA A 118 -5.53 12.25 -4.55
N GLU A 119 -6.11 12.55 -5.72
CA GLU A 119 -7.05 11.67 -6.42
C GLU A 119 -6.40 10.35 -6.86
N ALA A 120 -5.19 10.41 -7.40
CA ALA A 120 -4.41 9.22 -7.75
C ALA A 120 -4.08 8.35 -6.52
N LEU A 121 -3.71 8.97 -5.40
CA LEU A 121 -3.38 8.24 -4.16
C LEU A 121 -4.64 7.62 -3.50
N MET A 122 -5.83 8.22 -3.68
CA MET A 122 -7.09 7.56 -3.29
C MET A 122 -7.39 6.33 -4.15
N LEU A 123 -7.10 6.39 -5.45
CA LEU A 123 -7.23 5.23 -6.36
C LEU A 123 -6.22 4.13 -6.04
N HIS A 124 -5.00 4.50 -5.64
CA HIS A 124 -3.98 3.57 -5.16
C HIS A 124 -4.47 2.76 -3.95
N ALA A 125 -5.01 3.44 -2.92
CA ALA A 125 -5.60 2.76 -1.76
C ALA A 125 -6.72 1.78 -2.18
N LYS A 126 -7.54 2.13 -3.17
CA LYS A 126 -8.56 1.21 -3.71
C LYS A 126 -7.96 0.00 -4.42
N THR A 127 -6.89 0.20 -5.17
CA THR A 127 -6.15 -0.89 -5.83
C THR A 127 -5.58 -1.87 -4.80
N GLU A 128 -5.09 -1.35 -3.68
CA GLU A 128 -4.63 -2.18 -2.57
C GLU A 128 -5.76 -2.99 -1.93
N GLU A 129 -6.89 -2.34 -1.61
CA GLU A 129 -8.05 -3.00 -1.02
C GLU A 129 -8.66 -4.10 -1.90
N GLU A 130 -8.78 -3.82 -3.20
CA GLU A 130 -9.55 -4.66 -4.13
C GLU A 130 -8.69 -5.68 -4.86
N VAL A 131 -7.38 -5.44 -4.97
CA VAL A 131 -6.46 -6.27 -5.77
C VAL A 131 -5.28 -6.76 -4.95
N LEU A 132 -4.48 -5.86 -4.37
CA LEU A 132 -3.17 -6.24 -3.84
C LEU A 132 -3.27 -7.02 -2.53
N TYR A 133 -4.03 -6.54 -1.54
CA TYR A 133 -4.18 -7.28 -0.27
C TYR A 133 -4.88 -8.63 -0.45
N PRO A 134 -6.00 -8.74 -1.22
CA PRO A 134 -6.59 -10.03 -1.51
C PRO A 134 -5.62 -10.98 -2.20
N ALA A 135 -4.82 -10.50 -3.18
CA ALA A 135 -3.82 -11.31 -3.84
C ALA A 135 -2.74 -11.81 -2.88
N SER A 136 -2.22 -10.94 -1.99
CA SER A 136 -1.25 -11.33 -0.96
C SER A 136 -1.81 -12.39 -0.02
N ILE A 137 -3.08 -12.27 0.40
CA ILE A 137 -3.73 -13.28 1.23
C ILE A 137 -3.87 -14.60 0.46
N LEU A 138 -4.33 -14.56 -0.80
CA LEU A 138 -4.49 -15.76 -1.63
C LEU A 138 -3.16 -16.49 -1.89
N ILE A 139 -2.04 -15.76 -1.98
CA ILE A 139 -0.70 -16.36 -2.06
C ILE A 139 -0.43 -17.23 -0.85
N GLY A 140 -0.73 -16.75 0.36
CA GLY A 140 -0.57 -17.53 1.58
C GLY A 140 -1.45 -18.78 1.60
N GLU A 141 -2.72 -18.66 1.22
CA GLU A 141 -3.65 -19.80 1.12
C GLU A 141 -3.18 -20.83 0.09
N TYR A 142 -2.68 -20.37 -1.07
CA TYR A 142 -2.16 -21.24 -2.13
C TYR A 142 -0.89 -21.96 -1.68
N VAL A 143 0.04 -21.28 -1.01
CA VAL A 143 1.25 -21.91 -0.46
C VAL A 143 0.89 -22.96 0.58
N ARG A 144 -0.07 -22.70 1.47
CA ARG A 144 -0.59 -23.71 2.42
C ARG A 144 -1.10 -24.94 1.70
N GLU A 145 -1.96 -24.75 0.70
CA GLU A 145 -2.53 -25.85 -0.09
C GLU A 145 -1.43 -26.69 -0.75
N LYS A 146 -0.48 -26.05 -1.44
CA LYS A 146 0.56 -26.74 -2.20
C LYS A 146 1.61 -27.43 -1.35
N LEU A 147 1.85 -26.93 -0.14
CA LEU A 147 2.76 -27.55 0.82
C LEU A 147 2.08 -28.53 1.79
N GLY A 148 0.75 -28.70 1.70
CA GLY A 148 -0.01 -29.57 2.59
C GLY A 148 -0.02 -29.10 4.06
N LEU A 149 0.11 -27.79 4.28
CA LEU A 149 0.10 -27.15 5.59
C LEU A 149 -1.34 -26.75 5.92
N ARG A 150 -2.04 -27.56 6.72
CA ARG A 150 -3.36 -27.21 7.26
C ARG A 150 -3.23 -26.39 8.53
#